data_AF-A0A150H498-F1
#
_entry.id   AF-A0A150H498-F1
#
_cell.length_a   1.000
_cell.length_b   1.000
_cell.length_c   1.000
_cell.angle_alpha   90.00
_cell.angle_beta   90.00
_cell.angle_gamma   90.00
#
_symmetry.space_group_name_H-M   'P 1'
#
loop_
_entity.id
_entity.type
_entity.pdbx_description
1 polymer ?
#
loop_
_entity_poly.entity_id
_entity_poly.type
_entity_poly.pdbx_seq_one_letter_code
_entity_poly.pdbx_strand_id
1 'polypeptide(L)'
;MVAIVFMYTGKVEATGVEALLRTRRLASFLQIEGCVEACDLALMALANNSASLEVVQQLYACRQLLPAADDDPAAPAFVSSVQGFCRQKLVQHRGQGGGTLDSVPLADLLVWAFPSAPAVLNDAAALRSLQSLSPEALEALLANASFATDSEDSVLVMLAHWINANSGAPGAARRALVLQLRLLHLSDAFRNALLPELSWLGLTANEHRFLCTYASAAPRARSRLALTFYNVWGTSWYSADARPRVVFFEGRCLDWSISQEQLTHSTVLCAKFTECAAGHGAIVINGLEWRVQLTYMNDNSRVFFLGLCASLPQPFARLKHLEWLCSAAGMEPCRLLLRRDAVSNGRNCQNGPLTSDASVGMVPSIMAPLDPDDGQAAAPARQAALISVLPISRWTGYLRDGKISGTLTVL
;
A
#
# COMPACT_ATOMS: atom_id res chain seq x y z
N MET A 1 -15.44 -35.80 -8.05
CA MET A 1 -15.87 -36.21 -9.41
C MET A 1 -15.71 -35.10 -10.44
N VAL A 2 -16.00 -33.82 -10.15
CA VAL A 2 -15.96 -32.73 -11.15
C VAL A 2 -14.63 -32.62 -11.89
N ALA A 3 -13.49 -32.69 -11.19
CA ALA A 3 -12.17 -32.64 -11.83
C ALA A 3 -11.94 -33.81 -12.82
N ILE A 4 -12.42 -35.01 -12.49
CA ILE A 4 -12.35 -36.17 -13.39
C ILE A 4 -13.24 -35.95 -14.61
N VAL A 5 -14.47 -35.44 -14.42
CA VAL A 5 -15.37 -35.10 -15.52
C VAL A 5 -14.72 -34.07 -16.46
N PHE A 6 -14.06 -33.04 -15.90
CA PHE A 6 -13.33 -32.04 -16.69
C PHE A 6 -12.27 -32.67 -17.60
N MET A 7 -11.54 -33.69 -17.15
CA MET A 7 -10.56 -34.39 -17.99
C MET A 7 -11.18 -35.05 -19.22
N TYR A 8 -12.46 -35.44 -19.16
CA TYR A 8 -13.17 -36.04 -20.29
C TYR A 8 -13.95 -35.03 -21.13
N THR A 9 -14.46 -33.96 -20.53
CA THR A 9 -15.41 -33.03 -21.18
C THR A 9 -14.84 -31.64 -21.47
N GLY A 10 -13.73 -31.27 -20.84
CA GLY A 10 -13.19 -29.91 -20.83
C GLY A 10 -14.08 -28.88 -20.14
N LYS A 11 -15.09 -29.31 -19.35
CA LYS A 11 -16.08 -28.42 -18.72
C LYS A 11 -16.19 -28.68 -17.22
N VAL A 12 -16.29 -27.59 -16.44
CA VAL A 12 -16.48 -27.64 -14.99
C VAL A 12 -17.98 -27.58 -14.68
N GLU A 13 -18.57 -28.71 -14.34
CA GLU A 13 -20.00 -28.84 -13.97
C GLU A 13 -20.20 -28.75 -12.45
N ALA A 14 -19.60 -27.74 -11.80
CA ALA A 14 -19.81 -27.48 -10.38
C ALA A 14 -20.78 -26.31 -10.19
N THR A 15 -21.83 -26.54 -9.39
CA THR A 15 -22.76 -25.49 -8.98
C THR A 15 -22.40 -24.98 -7.58
N GLY A 16 -22.16 -23.68 -7.46
CA GLY A 16 -21.91 -23.01 -6.18
C GLY A 16 -20.43 -22.80 -5.85
N VAL A 17 -20.21 -21.82 -4.96
CA VAL A 17 -18.87 -21.34 -4.59
C VAL A 17 -18.00 -22.43 -3.98
N GLU A 18 -18.52 -23.19 -3.01
CA GLU A 18 -17.75 -24.21 -2.30
C GLU A 18 -17.30 -25.34 -3.24
N ALA A 19 -18.21 -25.82 -4.10
CA ALA A 19 -17.91 -26.90 -5.04
C ALA A 19 -16.83 -26.48 -6.04
N LEU A 20 -16.87 -25.23 -6.53
CA LEU A 20 -15.86 -24.66 -7.41
C LEU A 20 -14.50 -24.56 -6.72
N LEU A 21 -14.43 -24.01 -5.50
CA LEU A 21 -13.17 -23.87 -4.75
C LEU A 21 -12.55 -25.23 -4.38
N ARG A 22 -13.37 -26.21 -3.96
CA ARG A 22 -12.89 -27.58 -3.71
C ARG A 22 -12.36 -28.24 -4.99
N THR A 23 -13.05 -28.03 -6.12
CA THR A 23 -12.62 -28.56 -7.42
C THR A 23 -11.32 -27.91 -7.87
N ARG A 24 -11.20 -26.58 -7.76
CA ARG A 24 -9.98 -25.82 -8.03
C ARG A 24 -8.79 -26.37 -7.23
N ARG A 25 -8.96 -26.56 -5.91
CA ARG A 25 -7.91 -27.09 -5.03
C ARG A 25 -7.49 -28.50 -5.43
N LEU A 26 -8.45 -29.38 -5.71
CA LEU A 26 -8.16 -30.74 -6.16
C LEU A 26 -7.45 -30.76 -7.53
N ALA A 27 -7.89 -29.92 -8.47
CA ALA A 27 -7.28 -29.79 -9.79
C ALA A 27 -5.83 -29.29 -9.71
N SER A 28 -5.57 -28.29 -8.86
CA SER A 28 -4.22 -27.80 -8.58
C SER A 28 -3.34 -28.90 -7.99
N PHE A 29 -3.85 -29.65 -7.00
CA PHE A 29 -3.13 -30.76 -6.38
C PHE A 29 -2.79 -31.89 -7.37
N LEU A 30 -3.73 -32.21 -8.27
CA LEU A 30 -3.56 -33.23 -9.31
C LEU A 30 -2.87 -32.72 -10.59
N GLN A 31 -2.52 -31.43 -10.63
CA GLN A 31 -1.92 -30.76 -11.81
C GLN A 31 -2.73 -30.95 -13.10
N ILE A 32 -4.06 -30.83 -13.02
CA ILE A 32 -4.94 -30.93 -14.20
C ILE A 32 -4.94 -29.60 -14.95
N GLU A 33 -4.21 -29.55 -16.07
CA GLU A 33 -4.06 -28.36 -16.91
C GLU A 33 -5.41 -27.79 -17.37
N GLY A 34 -5.57 -26.47 -17.26
CA GLY A 34 -6.78 -25.74 -17.67
C GLY A 34 -7.97 -25.82 -16.70
N CYS A 35 -7.97 -26.76 -15.75
CA CYS A 35 -9.10 -26.96 -14.84
C CYS A 35 -9.18 -25.88 -13.75
N VAL A 36 -8.02 -25.39 -13.28
CA VAL A 36 -7.95 -24.31 -12.29
C VAL A 36 -8.52 -23.02 -12.89
N GLU A 37 -8.08 -22.66 -14.09
CA GLU A 37 -8.53 -21.48 -14.83
C GLU A 37 -10.03 -21.57 -15.15
N ALA A 38 -10.52 -22.74 -15.54
CA ALA A 38 -11.94 -22.96 -15.78
C ALA A 38 -12.79 -22.81 -14.50
N CYS A 39 -12.28 -23.25 -13.35
CA CYS A 39 -12.94 -23.03 -12.06
C CYS A 39 -12.95 -21.55 -11.69
N ASP A 40 -11.85 -20.83 -11.91
CA ASP A 40 -11.72 -19.40 -11.61
C ASP A 40 -12.69 -18.57 -12.49
N LEU A 41 -12.77 -18.87 -13.79
CA LEU A 41 -13.73 -18.26 -14.71
C LEU A 41 -15.18 -18.55 -14.31
N ALA A 42 -15.49 -19.80 -13.96
CA ALA A 42 -16.84 -20.19 -13.53
C ALA A 42 -17.23 -19.50 -12.22
N LEU A 43 -16.29 -19.37 -11.27
CA LEU A 43 -16.53 -18.66 -10.01
C LEU A 43 -16.80 -17.18 -10.25
N MET A 44 -15.98 -16.51 -11.09
CA MET A 44 -16.20 -15.10 -11.44
C MET A 44 -17.51 -14.90 -12.21
N ALA A 45 -17.90 -15.84 -13.08
CA ALA A 45 -19.19 -15.80 -13.78
C ALA A 45 -20.37 -15.94 -12.79
N LEU A 46 -20.29 -16.88 -11.84
CA LEU A 46 -21.28 -17.05 -10.78
C LEU A 46 -21.42 -15.76 -9.96
N ALA A 47 -20.30 -15.14 -9.63
CA ALA A 47 -20.23 -13.89 -8.90
C ALA A 47 -20.90 -12.74 -9.68
N ASN A 48 -20.55 -12.58 -10.95
CA ASN A 48 -21.07 -11.51 -11.81
C ASN A 48 -22.57 -11.62 -12.06
N ASN A 49 -23.10 -12.85 -12.20
CA ASN A 49 -24.52 -13.11 -12.44
C ASN A 49 -25.39 -12.92 -11.19
N SER A 50 -24.81 -12.92 -9.99
CA SER A 50 -25.57 -12.72 -8.76
C SER A 50 -25.70 -11.24 -8.42
N ALA A 51 -26.93 -10.76 -8.20
CA ALA A 51 -27.19 -9.45 -7.62
C ALA A 51 -27.12 -9.46 -6.08
N SER A 52 -27.13 -10.64 -5.46
CA SER A 52 -27.24 -10.82 -4.01
C SER A 52 -25.86 -10.80 -3.33
N LEU A 53 -25.83 -10.28 -2.10
CA LEU A 53 -24.66 -10.37 -1.22
C LEU A 53 -24.39 -11.81 -0.76
N GLU A 54 -25.32 -12.74 -1.00
CA GLU A 54 -25.18 -14.16 -0.67
C GLU A 54 -23.89 -14.78 -1.23
N VAL A 55 -23.48 -14.42 -2.45
CA VAL A 55 -22.23 -14.95 -3.02
C VAL A 55 -21.00 -14.46 -2.24
N VAL A 56 -21.01 -13.21 -1.77
CA VAL A 56 -19.94 -12.67 -0.92
C VAL A 56 -19.90 -13.41 0.42
N GLN A 57 -21.05 -13.72 1.00
CA GLN A 57 -21.14 -14.52 2.23
C GLN A 57 -20.64 -15.95 2.01
N GLN A 58 -21.01 -16.60 0.91
CA GLN A 58 -20.54 -17.95 0.59
C GLN A 58 -19.03 -17.98 0.36
N LEU A 59 -18.48 -16.98 -0.36
CA LEU A 59 -17.04 -16.83 -0.52
C LEU A 59 -16.34 -16.61 0.82
N TYR A 60 -16.89 -15.76 1.69
CA TYR A 60 -16.36 -15.55 3.03
C TYR A 60 -16.41 -16.83 3.89
N ALA A 61 -17.49 -17.60 3.83
CA ALA A 61 -17.65 -18.87 4.52
C ALA A 61 -16.70 -19.96 3.99
N CYS A 62 -16.28 -19.84 2.73
CA CYS A 62 -15.35 -20.75 2.07
C CYS A 62 -13.92 -20.20 1.98
N ARG A 63 -13.58 -19.10 2.68
CA ARG A 63 -12.28 -18.41 2.53
C ARG A 63 -11.07 -19.29 2.82
N GLN A 64 -11.22 -20.30 3.68
CA GLN A 64 -10.20 -21.32 3.98
C GLN A 64 -9.88 -22.26 2.80
N LEU A 65 -10.71 -22.26 1.76
CA LEU A 65 -10.49 -23.02 0.53
C LEU A 65 -9.81 -22.18 -0.56
N LEU A 66 -9.65 -20.87 -0.35
CA LEU A 66 -8.89 -20.02 -1.27
C LEU A 66 -7.41 -20.45 -1.26
N PRO A 67 -6.73 -20.38 -2.40
CA PRO A 67 -5.34 -20.80 -2.48
C PRO A 67 -4.44 -19.90 -1.64
N ALA A 68 -3.48 -20.51 -0.95
CA ALA A 68 -2.40 -19.80 -0.30
C ALA A 68 -1.32 -19.41 -1.34
N ALA A 69 -0.57 -18.34 -1.05
CA ALA A 69 0.51 -17.88 -1.93
C ALA A 69 1.64 -18.93 -2.10
N ASP A 70 1.83 -19.80 -1.10
CA ASP A 70 2.88 -20.81 -1.10
C ASP A 70 2.57 -22.00 -2.03
N ASP A 71 1.28 -22.24 -2.31
CA ASP A 71 0.84 -23.40 -3.11
C ASP A 71 0.80 -23.11 -4.61
N ASP A 72 0.51 -21.85 -4.99
CA ASP A 72 0.23 -21.44 -6.37
C ASP A 72 0.67 -19.98 -6.58
N PRO A 73 1.64 -19.70 -7.47
CA PRO A 73 2.11 -18.32 -7.71
C PRO A 73 1.02 -17.42 -8.33
N ALA A 74 -0.03 -17.99 -8.94
CA ALA A 74 -1.18 -17.23 -9.44
C ALA A 74 -2.24 -16.95 -8.36
N ALA A 75 -2.15 -17.60 -7.20
CA ALA A 75 -3.09 -17.46 -6.09
C ALA A 75 -3.31 -16.01 -5.64
N PRO A 76 -2.27 -15.16 -5.48
CA PRO A 76 -2.47 -13.78 -5.02
C PRO A 76 -3.30 -12.94 -6.00
N ALA A 77 -3.09 -13.13 -7.31
CA ALA A 77 -3.83 -12.43 -8.34
C ALA A 77 -5.31 -12.86 -8.36
N PHE A 78 -5.57 -14.16 -8.20
CA PHE A 78 -6.92 -14.69 -8.09
C PHE A 78 -7.64 -14.20 -6.83
N VAL A 79 -7.01 -14.31 -5.65
CA VAL A 79 -7.58 -13.82 -4.39
C VAL A 79 -7.86 -12.32 -4.45
N SER A 80 -6.95 -11.54 -5.03
CA SER A 80 -7.15 -10.10 -5.26
C SER A 80 -8.37 -9.83 -6.16
N SER A 81 -8.56 -10.63 -7.20
CA SER A 81 -9.72 -10.52 -8.11
C SER A 81 -11.04 -10.85 -7.39
N VAL A 82 -11.06 -11.92 -6.58
CA VAL A 82 -12.21 -12.30 -5.75
C VAL A 82 -12.54 -11.19 -4.74
N GLN A 83 -11.54 -10.66 -4.04
CA GLN A 83 -11.76 -9.56 -3.11
C GLN A 83 -12.23 -8.29 -3.83
N GLY A 84 -11.68 -8.00 -5.02
CA GLY A 84 -12.12 -6.89 -5.88
C GLY A 84 -13.60 -6.97 -6.24
N PHE A 85 -14.07 -8.17 -6.60
CA PHE A 85 -15.49 -8.44 -6.80
C PHE A 85 -16.31 -8.20 -5.51
N CYS A 86 -15.86 -8.75 -4.38
CA CYS A 86 -16.56 -8.56 -3.10
C CYS A 86 -16.68 -7.08 -2.73
N ARG A 87 -15.62 -6.29 -2.93
CA ARG A 87 -15.63 -4.83 -2.75
C ARG A 87 -16.70 -4.17 -3.62
N GLN A 88 -16.78 -4.53 -4.90
CA GLN A 88 -17.79 -3.98 -5.82
C GLN A 88 -19.22 -4.28 -5.34
N LYS A 89 -19.50 -5.52 -4.91
CA LYS A 89 -20.83 -5.91 -4.40
C LYS A 89 -21.19 -5.23 -3.09
N LEU A 90 -20.23 -5.12 -2.17
CA LEU A 90 -20.42 -4.41 -0.90
C LEU A 90 -20.74 -2.93 -1.13
N VAL A 91 -20.06 -2.29 -2.09
CA VAL A 91 -20.36 -0.90 -2.51
C VAL A 91 -21.75 -0.79 -3.15
N GLN A 92 -22.20 -1.78 -3.92
CA GLN A 92 -23.53 -1.76 -4.56
C GLN A 92 -24.69 -1.95 -3.56
N HIS A 93 -24.44 -2.62 -2.43
CA HIS A 93 -25.46 -2.88 -1.40
C HIS A 93 -25.83 -1.62 -0.56
N ARG A 94 -25.40 -0.42 -0.97
CA ARG A 94 -25.46 0.87 -0.23
C ARG A 94 -26.86 1.36 0.20
N GLY A 95 -27.96 0.67 -0.10
CA GLY A 95 -29.31 1.24 0.06
C GLY A 95 -30.43 0.28 0.45
N GLN A 96 -30.17 -1.01 0.62
CA GLN A 96 -31.21 -1.95 1.06
C GLN A 96 -31.18 -2.03 2.59
N GLY A 97 -31.87 -1.07 3.21
CA GLY A 97 -31.85 -0.88 4.66
C GLY A 97 -32.22 -2.13 5.45
N GLY A 98 -31.40 -2.42 6.46
CA GLY A 98 -31.82 -3.15 7.66
C GLY A 98 -32.14 -4.64 7.49
N GLY A 99 -31.89 -5.25 6.34
CA GLY A 99 -31.90 -6.71 6.23
C GLY A 99 -30.77 -7.26 7.08
N THR A 100 -31.08 -7.87 8.22
CA THR A 100 -30.11 -8.69 8.94
C THR A 100 -29.63 -9.76 7.98
N LEU A 101 -28.35 -9.70 7.64
CA LEU A 101 -27.67 -10.81 7.01
C LEU A 101 -27.57 -11.88 8.10
N ASP A 102 -28.54 -12.79 8.15
CA ASP A 102 -28.78 -13.70 9.29
C ASP A 102 -27.61 -14.65 9.63
N SER A 103 -26.49 -14.62 8.89
CA SER A 103 -25.34 -15.51 9.11
C SER A 103 -24.00 -14.82 9.38
N VAL A 104 -23.72 -13.62 8.82
CA VAL A 104 -22.39 -12.99 8.92
C VAL A 104 -22.52 -11.47 9.10
N PRO A 105 -21.89 -10.88 10.15
CA PRO A 105 -21.83 -9.43 10.32
C PRO A 105 -21.22 -8.72 9.11
N LEU A 106 -21.83 -7.61 8.66
CA LEU A 106 -21.32 -6.81 7.56
C LEU A 106 -19.86 -6.36 7.79
N ALA A 107 -19.50 -6.05 9.03
CA ALA A 107 -18.16 -5.65 9.41
C ALA A 107 -17.11 -6.74 9.06
N ASP A 108 -17.45 -8.02 9.19
CA ASP A 108 -16.53 -9.12 8.90
C ASP A 108 -16.35 -9.32 7.39
N LEU A 109 -17.44 -9.15 6.62
CA LEU A 109 -17.37 -9.15 5.16
C LEU A 109 -16.52 -7.98 4.64
N LEU A 110 -16.67 -6.81 5.27
CA LEU A 110 -15.88 -5.62 4.95
C LEU A 110 -14.40 -5.83 5.28
N VAL A 111 -14.05 -6.34 6.46
CA VAL A 111 -12.66 -6.65 6.80
C VAL A 111 -12.08 -7.67 5.83
N TRP A 112 -12.83 -8.69 5.41
CA TRP A 112 -12.30 -9.65 4.43
C TRP A 112 -12.05 -9.04 3.04
N ALA A 113 -12.93 -8.12 2.60
CA ALA A 113 -12.79 -7.42 1.33
C ALA A 113 -11.74 -6.28 1.37
N PHE A 114 -11.53 -5.70 2.54
CA PHE A 114 -10.57 -4.63 2.86
C PHE A 114 -9.70 -5.09 4.05
N PRO A 115 -8.74 -6.03 3.82
CA PRO A 115 -8.03 -6.73 4.89
C PRO A 115 -7.23 -5.82 5.81
N SER A 116 -6.68 -4.74 5.27
CA SER A 116 -5.89 -3.79 6.04
C SER A 116 -5.79 -2.43 5.37
N ALA A 117 -5.47 -1.40 6.15
CA ALA A 117 -5.21 -0.06 5.62
C ALA A 117 -4.10 -0.05 4.54
N PRO A 118 -2.90 -0.64 4.74
CA PRO A 118 -1.88 -0.67 3.70
C PRO A 118 -2.32 -1.43 2.44
N ALA A 119 -3.11 -2.52 2.56
CA ALA A 119 -3.63 -3.22 1.39
C ALA A 119 -4.54 -2.31 0.55
N VAL A 120 -5.37 -1.49 1.19
CA VAL A 120 -6.24 -0.53 0.51
C VAL A 120 -5.43 0.61 -0.12
N LEU A 121 -4.48 1.18 0.61
CA LEU A 121 -3.69 2.34 0.15
C LEU A 121 -2.75 2.01 -1.01
N ASN A 122 -2.29 0.75 -1.10
CA ASN A 122 -1.40 0.28 -2.17
C ASN A 122 -2.15 -0.29 -3.40
N ASP A 123 -3.48 -0.37 -3.37
CA ASP A 123 -4.32 -0.81 -4.49
C ASP A 123 -5.34 0.30 -4.88
N ALA A 124 -5.15 0.95 -6.03
CA ALA A 124 -6.06 2.01 -6.50
C ALA A 124 -7.50 1.55 -6.73
N ALA A 125 -7.73 0.27 -7.07
CA ALA A 125 -9.08 -0.26 -7.21
C ALA A 125 -9.72 -0.40 -5.83
N ALA A 126 -9.00 -0.95 -4.85
CA ALA A 126 -9.47 -1.04 -3.47
C ALA A 126 -9.73 0.34 -2.86
N LEU A 127 -8.84 1.31 -3.05
CA LEU A 127 -9.03 2.69 -2.55
C LEU A 127 -10.26 3.35 -3.16
N ARG A 128 -10.50 3.21 -4.47
CA ARG A 128 -11.72 3.72 -5.13
C ARG A 128 -12.99 3.06 -4.61
N SER A 129 -12.95 1.75 -4.38
CA SER A 129 -14.07 1.04 -3.76
C SER A 129 -14.31 1.55 -2.34
N LEU A 130 -13.26 1.75 -1.53
CA LEU A 130 -13.38 2.29 -0.18
C LEU A 130 -13.98 3.69 -0.19
N GLN A 131 -13.52 4.58 -1.08
CA GLN A 131 -14.07 5.93 -1.27
C GLN A 131 -15.56 5.93 -1.64
N SER A 132 -16.05 4.84 -2.24
CA SER A 132 -17.46 4.68 -2.63
C SER A 132 -18.34 4.10 -1.52
N LEU A 133 -17.76 3.63 -0.40
CA LEU A 133 -18.51 3.11 0.74
C LEU A 133 -19.36 4.19 1.40
N SER A 134 -20.49 3.78 1.99
CA SER A 134 -21.26 4.67 2.85
C SER A 134 -20.49 4.96 4.15
N PRO A 135 -20.81 6.07 4.84
CA PRO A 135 -20.19 6.37 6.13
C PRO A 135 -20.40 5.25 7.16
N GLU A 136 -21.57 4.62 7.18
CA GLU A 136 -21.92 3.55 8.13
C GLU A 136 -21.11 2.28 7.86
N ALA A 137 -20.92 1.92 6.57
CA ALA A 137 -20.09 0.78 6.20
C ALA A 137 -18.62 1.03 6.55
N LEU A 138 -18.10 2.24 6.28
CA LEU A 138 -16.73 2.58 6.67
C LEU A 138 -16.57 2.64 8.20
N GLU A 139 -17.59 3.11 8.93
CA GLU A 139 -17.60 3.07 10.40
C GLU A 139 -17.56 1.63 10.90
N ALA A 140 -18.39 0.73 10.35
CA ALA A 140 -18.38 -0.68 10.72
C ALA A 140 -17.03 -1.36 10.41
N LEU A 141 -16.38 -1.01 9.30
CA LEU A 141 -15.03 -1.48 8.96
C LEU A 141 -14.00 -1.00 10.00
N LEU A 142 -14.00 0.30 10.31
CA LEU A 142 -13.05 0.89 11.26
C LEU A 142 -13.30 0.46 12.71
N ALA A 143 -14.55 0.19 13.10
CA ALA A 143 -14.89 -0.30 14.41
C ALA A 143 -14.50 -1.78 14.62
N ASN A 144 -14.32 -2.55 13.54
CA ASN A 144 -13.98 -3.96 13.65
C ASN A 144 -12.57 -4.15 14.22
N ALA A 145 -12.46 -4.96 15.27
CA ALA A 145 -11.20 -5.26 15.95
C ALA A 145 -10.22 -6.05 15.08
N SER A 146 -10.71 -6.76 14.06
CA SER A 146 -9.90 -7.56 13.12
C SER A 146 -9.32 -6.73 11.97
N PHE A 147 -9.73 -5.47 11.80
CA PHE A 147 -9.18 -4.61 10.75
C PHE A 147 -7.73 -4.26 11.06
N ALA A 148 -6.81 -4.81 10.26
CA ALA A 148 -5.38 -4.70 10.49
C ALA A 148 -4.78 -3.42 9.89
N THR A 149 -3.63 -3.00 10.42
CA THR A 149 -2.86 -1.88 9.88
C THR A 149 -1.37 -2.03 10.19
N ASP A 150 -0.51 -1.39 9.43
CA ASP A 150 0.92 -1.24 9.77
C ASP A 150 1.10 -0.17 10.87
N SER A 151 0.42 0.97 10.73
CA SER A 151 0.30 2.01 11.75
C SER A 151 -1.08 2.67 11.72
N GLU A 152 -1.44 3.37 12.80
CA GLU A 152 -2.69 4.17 12.77
C GLU A 152 -2.56 5.36 11.80
N ASP A 153 -1.35 5.75 11.41
CA ASP A 153 -1.11 6.82 10.42
C ASP A 153 -1.68 6.40 9.06
N SER A 154 -1.54 5.14 8.67
CA SER A 154 -2.17 4.59 7.46
C SER A 154 -3.70 4.63 7.54
N VAL A 155 -4.29 4.33 8.70
CA VAL A 155 -5.75 4.45 8.89
C VAL A 155 -6.21 5.91 8.74
N LEU A 156 -5.44 6.86 9.28
CA LEU A 156 -5.71 8.29 9.13
C LEU A 156 -5.64 8.73 7.66
N VAL A 157 -4.62 8.29 6.91
CA VAL A 157 -4.48 8.57 5.47
C VAL A 157 -5.66 8.00 4.69
N MET A 158 -6.04 6.74 4.97
CA MET A 158 -7.18 6.08 4.34
C MET A 158 -8.48 6.86 4.59
N LEU A 159 -8.72 7.32 5.82
CA LEU A 159 -9.87 8.16 6.15
C LEU A 159 -9.79 9.52 5.45
N ALA A 160 -8.62 10.14 5.37
CA ALA A 160 -8.43 11.41 4.67
C ALA A 160 -8.76 11.31 3.17
N HIS A 161 -8.39 10.20 2.52
CA HIS A 161 -8.82 9.90 1.15
C HIS A 161 -10.35 9.81 1.03
N TRP A 162 -11.02 9.14 1.96
CA TRP A 162 -12.47 9.04 1.94
C TRP A 162 -13.15 10.40 2.17
N ILE A 163 -12.67 11.20 3.14
CA ILE A 163 -13.20 12.54 3.43
C ILE A 163 -13.04 13.48 2.24
N ASN A 164 -11.90 13.44 1.56
CA ASN A 164 -11.67 14.25 0.36
C ASN A 164 -12.60 13.85 -0.79
N ALA A 165 -12.83 12.54 -0.99
CA ALA A 165 -13.77 12.03 -1.99
C ALA A 165 -15.24 12.31 -1.63
N ASN A 166 -15.56 12.39 -0.34
CA ASN A 166 -16.92 12.56 0.19
C ASN A 166 -17.05 13.88 0.97
N SER A 167 -16.56 14.99 0.40
CA SER A 167 -16.60 16.31 1.05
C SER A 167 -18.02 16.78 1.39
N GLY A 168 -19.02 16.30 0.65
CA GLY A 168 -20.45 16.56 0.87
C GLY A 168 -21.11 15.69 1.96
N ALA A 169 -20.40 14.75 2.57
CA ALA A 169 -20.98 13.90 3.61
C ALA A 169 -21.43 14.71 4.85
N PRO A 170 -22.55 14.33 5.50
CA PRO A 170 -23.02 15.01 6.70
C PRO A 170 -21.93 15.14 7.77
N GLY A 171 -21.88 16.28 8.46
CA GLY A 171 -20.87 16.53 9.49
C GLY A 171 -20.89 15.49 10.61
N ALA A 172 -22.08 15.04 11.01
CA ALA A 172 -22.24 13.99 12.03
C ALA A 172 -21.63 12.65 11.59
N ALA A 173 -21.82 12.25 10.32
CA ALA A 173 -21.25 11.02 9.77
C ALA A 173 -19.72 11.10 9.71
N ARG A 174 -19.17 12.23 9.26
CA ARG A 174 -17.71 12.47 9.31
C ARG A 174 -17.16 12.43 10.73
N ARG A 175 -17.89 13.02 11.69
CA ARG A 175 -17.52 12.99 13.11
C ARG A 175 -17.51 11.58 13.67
N ALA A 176 -18.51 10.75 13.35
CA ALA A 176 -18.57 9.35 13.77
C ALA A 176 -17.35 8.57 13.26
N LEU A 177 -17.02 8.70 11.97
CA LEU A 177 -15.84 8.09 11.38
C LEU A 177 -14.53 8.52 12.05
N VAL A 178 -14.37 9.82 12.29
CA VAL A 178 -13.21 10.39 12.98
C VAL A 178 -13.05 9.79 14.37
N LEU A 179 -14.16 9.54 15.09
CA LEU A 179 -14.14 8.96 16.43
C LEU A 179 -13.68 7.49 16.45
N GLN A 180 -13.62 6.81 15.30
CA GLN A 180 -13.10 5.45 15.17
C GLN A 180 -11.56 5.36 15.07
N LEU A 181 -10.86 6.49 14.90
CA LEU A 181 -9.40 6.52 14.91
C LEU A 181 -8.85 6.26 16.31
N ARG A 182 -7.70 5.60 16.42
CA ARG A 182 -7.00 5.37 17.69
C ARG A 182 -5.82 6.33 17.83
N LEU A 183 -6.11 7.62 18.07
CA LEU A 183 -5.13 8.71 18.03
C LEU A 183 -3.88 8.50 18.91
N LEU A 184 -3.99 7.70 19.98
CA LEU A 184 -2.84 7.31 20.82
C LEU A 184 -1.79 6.46 20.10
N HIS A 185 -2.18 5.75 19.04
CA HIS A 185 -1.31 4.86 18.27
C HIS A 185 -0.75 5.51 16.99
N LEU A 186 -1.02 6.80 16.76
CA LEU A 186 -0.35 7.58 15.72
C LEU A 186 1.12 7.80 16.06
N SER A 187 1.98 7.90 15.05
CA SER A 187 3.38 8.28 15.26
C SER A 187 3.50 9.68 15.85
N ASP A 188 4.63 9.96 16.49
CA ASP A 188 4.90 11.29 17.07
C ASP A 188 4.86 12.39 16.02
N ALA A 189 5.32 12.11 14.80
CA ALA A 189 5.27 13.01 13.66
C ALA A 189 3.82 13.38 13.31
N PHE A 190 2.96 12.39 13.11
CA PHE A 190 1.56 12.60 12.78
C PHE A 190 0.80 13.26 13.94
N ARG A 191 1.00 12.76 15.16
CA ARG A 191 0.32 13.24 16.36
C ARG A 191 0.67 14.69 16.67
N ASN A 192 1.95 15.07 16.64
CA ASN A 192 2.37 16.40 17.07
C ASN A 192 2.27 17.46 15.97
N ALA A 193 2.55 17.10 14.70
CA ALA A 193 2.63 18.07 13.62
C ALA A 193 1.43 18.03 12.66
N LEU A 194 0.92 16.83 12.31
CA LEU A 194 -0.15 16.72 11.32
C LEU A 194 -1.53 16.99 11.92
N LEU A 195 -1.86 16.41 13.08
CA LEU A 195 -3.21 16.52 13.66
C LEU A 195 -3.71 17.97 13.83
N PRO A 196 -2.90 18.95 14.29
CA PRO A 196 -3.34 20.35 14.41
C PRO A 196 -3.80 20.98 13.09
N GLU A 197 -3.27 20.51 11.96
CA GLU A 197 -3.58 21.03 10.62
C GLU A 197 -4.88 20.44 10.03
N LEU A 198 -5.46 19.40 10.67
CA LEU A 198 -6.63 18.68 10.16
C LEU A 198 -7.94 19.25 10.72
N SER A 199 -8.45 20.30 10.07
CA SER A 199 -9.69 20.98 10.47
C SER A 199 -10.93 20.07 10.54
N TRP A 200 -10.99 19.02 9.70
CA TRP A 200 -12.10 18.06 9.69
C TRP A 200 -12.11 17.09 10.88
N LEU A 201 -11.01 16.99 11.62
CA LEU A 201 -10.92 16.15 12.82
C LEU A 201 -11.74 16.76 13.97
N GLY A 202 -11.93 18.08 13.96
CA GLY A 202 -12.64 18.80 15.02
C GLY A 202 -11.93 18.73 16.37
N LEU A 203 -10.61 18.48 16.39
CA LEU A 203 -9.80 18.41 17.60
C LEU A 203 -9.44 19.82 18.06
N THR A 204 -9.84 20.18 19.26
CA THR A 204 -9.45 21.47 19.86
C THR A 204 -7.98 21.46 20.29
N ALA A 205 -7.37 22.64 20.40
CA ALA A 205 -5.99 22.76 20.88
C ALA A 205 -5.78 22.16 22.29
N ASN A 206 -6.80 22.23 23.15
CA ASN A 206 -6.76 21.64 24.50
C ASN A 206 -6.83 20.11 24.44
N GLU A 207 -7.69 19.54 23.61
CA GLU A 207 -7.75 18.08 23.40
C GLU A 207 -6.46 17.56 22.76
N HIS A 208 -5.89 18.28 21.79
CA HIS A 208 -4.59 17.94 21.20
C HIS A 208 -3.46 17.95 22.24
N ARG A 209 -3.36 19.02 23.04
CA ARG A 209 -2.37 19.08 24.13
C ARG A 209 -2.56 17.96 25.14
N PHE A 210 -3.80 17.65 25.50
CA PHE A 210 -4.11 16.54 26.40
C PHE A 210 -3.70 15.20 25.77
N LEU A 211 -4.03 14.96 24.51
CA LEU A 211 -3.64 13.76 23.76
C LEU A 211 -2.12 13.59 23.76
N CYS A 212 -1.35 14.62 23.43
CA CYS A 212 0.11 14.56 23.44
C CYS A 212 0.66 14.29 24.84
N THR A 213 0.12 14.97 25.86
CA THR A 213 0.52 14.75 27.27
C THR A 213 0.22 13.33 27.71
N TYR A 214 -0.95 12.81 27.36
CA TYR A 214 -1.41 11.47 27.71
C TYR A 214 -0.59 10.39 27.00
N ALA A 215 -0.32 10.55 25.71
CA ALA A 215 0.51 9.63 24.93
C ALA A 215 1.93 9.52 25.49
N SER A 216 2.54 10.65 25.89
CA SER A 216 3.88 10.68 26.47
C SER A 216 3.92 10.29 27.97
N ALA A 217 2.78 10.25 28.65
CA ALA A 217 2.72 9.91 30.06
C ALA A 217 2.96 8.41 30.32
N ALA A 218 3.64 8.10 31.42
CA ALA A 218 3.80 6.72 31.90
C ALA A 218 2.42 6.08 32.22
N PRO A 219 2.28 4.75 32.13
CA PRO A 219 0.99 4.06 32.33
C PRO A 219 0.25 4.44 33.62
N ARG A 220 0.96 4.59 34.74
CA ARG A 220 0.36 5.00 36.03
C ARG A 220 -0.16 6.44 36.02
N ALA A 221 0.51 7.34 35.29
CA ALA A 221 0.08 8.73 35.16
C ALA A 221 -1.13 8.86 34.22
N ARG A 222 -1.22 8.00 33.19
CA ARG A 222 -2.38 7.94 32.29
C ARG A 222 -3.69 7.70 33.03
N SER A 223 -3.72 6.78 34.01
CA SER A 223 -4.92 6.55 34.84
C SER A 223 -5.34 7.76 35.67
N ARG A 224 -4.42 8.65 36.05
CA ARG A 224 -4.75 9.89 36.77
C ARG A 224 -5.24 10.98 35.83
N LEU A 225 -4.56 11.14 34.69
CA LEU A 225 -4.98 12.06 33.63
C LEU A 225 -6.38 11.70 33.11
N ALA A 226 -6.69 10.41 33.07
CA ALA A 226 -7.98 9.88 32.68
C ALA A 226 -9.16 10.46 33.46
N LEU A 227 -9.03 10.47 34.78
CA LEU A 227 -10.04 10.98 35.69
C LEU A 227 -10.25 12.49 35.55
N THR A 228 -9.36 13.19 34.85
CA THR A 228 -9.45 14.66 34.72
C THR A 228 -10.30 15.08 33.51
N PHE A 229 -10.57 14.17 32.56
CA PHE A 229 -11.11 14.53 31.24
C PHE A 229 -12.39 13.77 30.85
N TYR A 230 -13.35 13.64 31.78
CA TYR A 230 -14.54 12.77 31.66
C TYR A 230 -15.35 12.83 30.35
N ASN A 231 -15.41 13.97 29.65
CA ASN A 231 -16.33 14.16 28.53
C ASN A 231 -15.89 13.49 27.21
N VAL A 232 -14.63 13.05 27.09
CA VAL A 232 -14.09 12.43 25.85
C VAL A 232 -13.69 10.96 26.09
N TRP A 233 -13.85 10.49 27.33
CA TRP A 233 -13.55 9.13 27.75
C TRP A 233 -14.61 8.17 27.20
N GLY A 234 -14.16 7.11 26.53
CA GLY A 234 -15.03 6.14 25.82
C GLY A 234 -15.00 6.26 24.30
N THR A 235 -14.34 7.28 23.74
CA THR A 235 -14.06 7.35 22.30
C THR A 235 -12.87 6.45 21.93
N SER A 236 -12.84 5.93 20.71
CA SER A 236 -11.72 5.08 20.24
C SER A 236 -10.39 5.85 20.17
N TRP A 237 -10.43 7.19 20.18
CA TRP A 237 -9.25 8.07 20.22
C TRP A 237 -8.25 7.70 21.31
N TYR A 238 -8.76 7.34 22.49
CA TYR A 238 -7.96 7.00 23.67
C TYR A 238 -7.93 5.50 23.97
N SER A 239 -8.33 4.66 23.02
CA SER A 239 -8.19 3.21 23.16
C SER A 239 -6.72 2.87 23.41
N ALA A 240 -6.48 2.03 24.42
CA ALA A 240 -5.15 1.51 24.73
C ALA A 240 -4.77 0.36 23.79
N ASP A 241 -5.76 -0.26 23.15
CA ASP A 241 -5.56 -1.42 22.29
C ASP A 241 -5.16 -0.96 20.89
N ALA A 242 -4.00 -1.40 20.44
CA ALA A 242 -3.58 -1.21 19.06
C ALA A 242 -4.43 -2.09 18.12
N ARG A 243 -4.59 -1.67 16.86
CA ARG A 243 -5.16 -2.55 15.82
C ARG A 243 -4.19 -3.72 15.59
N PRO A 244 -4.69 -4.88 15.10
CA PRO A 244 -3.82 -5.96 14.65
C PRO A 244 -2.77 -5.43 13.70
N ARG A 245 -1.49 -5.69 13.99
CA ARG A 245 -0.40 -5.25 13.12
C ARG A 245 -0.28 -6.18 11.93
N VAL A 246 -0.09 -5.59 10.75
CA VAL A 246 0.24 -6.33 9.53
C VAL A 246 1.45 -5.71 8.86
N VAL A 247 2.44 -6.53 8.52
CA VAL A 247 3.59 -6.13 7.73
C VAL A 247 3.28 -6.51 6.28
N PHE A 248 2.62 -5.61 5.56
CA PHE A 248 2.03 -5.91 4.24
C PHE A 248 3.08 -6.36 3.20
N PHE A 249 4.34 -5.92 3.35
CA PHE A 249 5.43 -6.20 2.43
C PHE A 249 6.54 -7.08 3.00
N GLU A 250 6.34 -7.72 4.17
CA GLU A 250 7.39 -8.55 4.78
C GLU A 250 7.87 -9.62 3.80
N GLY A 251 9.18 -9.62 3.51
CA GLY A 251 9.80 -10.55 2.58
C GLY A 251 9.42 -10.36 1.11
N ARG A 252 8.56 -9.38 0.76
CA ARG A 252 8.21 -9.08 -0.63
C ARG A 252 9.30 -8.27 -1.30
N CYS A 253 9.63 -8.65 -2.54
CA CYS A 253 10.55 -7.91 -3.40
C CYS A 253 9.76 -7.06 -4.39
N LEU A 254 9.75 -5.76 -4.18
CA LEU A 254 9.07 -4.81 -5.06
C LEU A 254 10.02 -4.36 -6.16
N ASP A 255 9.77 -4.80 -7.39
CA ASP A 255 10.49 -4.31 -8.55
C ASP A 255 10.17 -2.83 -8.80
N TRP A 256 11.20 -2.05 -9.11
CA TRP A 256 11.06 -0.65 -9.50
C TRP A 256 11.87 -0.36 -10.77
N SER A 257 11.45 0.65 -11.54
CA SER A 257 12.21 1.11 -12.70
C SER A 257 12.08 2.60 -12.98
N ILE A 258 13.10 3.16 -13.64
CA ILE A 258 13.16 4.51 -14.21
C ILE A 258 13.47 4.35 -15.69
N SER A 259 12.62 4.90 -16.57
CA SER A 259 12.84 4.78 -18.02
C SER A 259 13.93 5.74 -18.52
N GLN A 260 14.52 5.39 -19.66
CA GLN A 260 15.46 6.24 -20.39
C GLN A 260 14.87 7.62 -20.70
N GLU A 261 13.60 7.68 -21.07
CA GLU A 261 12.89 8.94 -21.27
C GLU A 261 12.86 9.77 -19.99
N GLN A 262 12.57 9.17 -18.83
CA GLN A 262 12.60 9.92 -17.57
C GLN A 262 14.00 10.50 -17.29
N LEU A 263 15.06 9.74 -17.55
CA LEU A 263 16.45 10.18 -17.36
C LEU A 263 16.82 11.42 -18.18
N THR A 264 16.19 11.64 -19.34
CA THR A 264 16.49 12.80 -20.19
C THR A 264 15.73 14.07 -19.80
N HIS A 265 14.76 14.01 -18.89
CA HIS A 265 13.86 15.16 -18.64
C HIS A 265 14.06 15.83 -17.27
N SER A 266 14.70 15.18 -16.30
CA SER A 266 14.84 15.75 -14.95
C SER A 266 16.12 15.29 -14.24
N THR A 267 16.66 16.16 -13.38
CA THR A 267 17.80 15.88 -12.50
C THR A 267 17.40 15.13 -11.23
N VAL A 268 16.10 15.12 -10.91
CA VAL A 268 15.50 14.40 -9.80
C VAL A 268 14.40 13.51 -10.36
N LEU A 269 14.57 12.21 -10.22
CA LEU A 269 13.71 11.21 -10.84
C LEU A 269 13.13 10.30 -9.77
N CYS A 270 11.82 10.06 -9.86
CA CYS A 270 11.16 9.09 -9.02
C CYS A 270 10.85 7.85 -9.86
N ALA A 271 11.32 6.69 -9.41
CA ALA A 271 11.00 5.41 -10.00
C ALA A 271 9.52 5.08 -9.77
N LYS A 272 9.00 4.19 -10.61
CA LYS A 272 7.69 3.56 -10.41
C LYS A 272 7.89 2.12 -10.00
N PHE A 273 7.20 1.70 -8.93
CA PHE A 273 7.05 0.28 -8.60
C PHE A 273 6.13 -0.41 -9.61
N THR A 274 6.50 -1.60 -10.07
CA THR A 274 5.77 -2.34 -11.11
C THR A 274 4.50 -3.02 -10.57
N GLU A 275 4.56 -3.54 -9.34
CA GLU A 275 3.46 -4.30 -8.72
C GLU A 275 2.44 -3.41 -8.00
N CYS A 276 2.75 -2.12 -7.82
CA CYS A 276 1.89 -1.23 -7.04
C CYS A 276 0.80 -0.62 -7.94
N ALA A 277 -0.41 -1.17 -7.81
CA ALA A 277 -1.59 -0.75 -8.57
C ALA A 277 -2.11 0.65 -8.20
N ALA A 278 -1.53 1.33 -7.19
CA ALA A 278 -1.92 2.68 -6.75
C ALA A 278 -1.81 3.79 -7.82
N GLY A 279 -1.40 3.48 -9.07
CA GLY A 279 -1.39 4.39 -10.22
C GLY A 279 -0.32 5.48 -10.18
N HIS A 280 0.25 5.76 -9.00
CA HIS A 280 1.23 6.83 -8.77
C HIS A 280 2.67 6.33 -8.57
N GLY A 281 2.91 5.01 -8.72
CA GLY A 281 4.24 4.41 -8.63
C GLY A 281 4.92 4.53 -7.26
N ALA A 282 4.15 4.82 -6.21
CA ALA A 282 4.60 4.88 -4.83
C ALA A 282 3.99 3.73 -4.01
N ILE A 283 4.62 3.41 -2.89
CA ILE A 283 4.05 2.55 -1.86
C ILE A 283 3.68 3.35 -0.62
N VAL A 284 2.58 3.00 0.03
CA VAL A 284 2.18 3.61 1.29
C VAL A 284 2.55 2.68 2.43
N ILE A 285 3.44 3.15 3.31
CA ILE A 285 3.89 2.45 4.52
C ILE A 285 3.95 3.46 5.66
N ASN A 286 3.40 3.11 6.82
CA ASN A 286 3.30 3.95 8.00
C ASN A 286 2.69 5.33 7.70
N GLY A 287 1.66 5.37 6.86
CA GLY A 287 0.97 6.59 6.46
C GLY A 287 1.75 7.53 5.52
N LEU A 288 2.90 7.12 4.98
CA LEU A 288 3.69 7.92 4.05
C LEU A 288 3.83 7.26 2.68
N GLU A 289 3.84 8.07 1.62
CA GLU A 289 4.13 7.62 0.25
C GLU A 289 5.64 7.57 0.02
N TRP A 290 6.18 6.37 -0.16
CA TRP A 290 7.58 6.11 -0.45
C TRP A 290 7.81 5.87 -1.94
N ARG A 291 8.86 6.48 -2.47
CA ARG A 291 9.34 6.30 -3.85
C ARG A 291 10.85 6.08 -3.84
N VAL A 292 11.36 5.31 -4.80
CA VAL A 292 12.80 5.31 -5.08
C VAL A 292 13.13 6.58 -5.86
N GLN A 293 14.03 7.39 -5.31
CA GLN A 293 14.47 8.64 -5.89
C GLN A 293 15.92 8.53 -6.34
N LEU A 294 16.16 8.94 -7.58
CA LEU A 294 17.48 9.14 -8.13
C LEU A 294 17.76 10.64 -8.20
N THR A 295 18.85 11.06 -7.55
CA THR A 295 19.30 12.45 -7.48
C THR A 295 20.74 12.52 -7.98
N TYR A 296 20.97 13.43 -8.93
CA TYR A 296 22.32 13.71 -9.42
C TYR A 296 22.96 14.89 -8.67
N MET A 297 24.25 14.78 -8.33
CA MET A 297 25.01 15.88 -7.76
C MET A 297 25.80 16.59 -8.88
N ASN A 298 25.49 17.86 -9.12
CA ASN A 298 26.08 18.67 -10.19
C ASN A 298 27.54 19.11 -9.94
N ASP A 299 28.19 18.63 -8.89
CA ASP A 299 29.47 19.14 -8.35
C ASP A 299 30.72 18.52 -8.99
N ASN A 300 30.68 18.18 -10.29
CA ASN A 300 31.70 17.35 -10.99
C ASN A 300 31.88 15.93 -10.42
N SER A 301 31.17 15.58 -9.34
CA SER A 301 31.19 14.23 -8.83
C SER A 301 30.49 13.36 -9.89
N ARG A 302 31.24 12.41 -10.45
CA ARG A 302 30.73 11.44 -11.43
C ARG A 302 29.91 10.39 -10.69
N VAL A 303 29.03 10.80 -9.79
CA VAL A 303 28.23 9.91 -8.95
C VAL A 303 26.78 10.36 -8.95
N PHE A 304 25.89 9.42 -8.73
CA PHE A 304 24.49 9.68 -8.43
C PHE A 304 24.13 9.04 -7.09
N PHE A 305 23.10 9.60 -6.48
CA PHE A 305 22.49 9.09 -5.27
C PHE A 305 21.17 8.42 -5.64
N LEU A 306 20.98 7.20 -5.18
CA LEU A 306 19.73 6.48 -5.25
C LEU A 306 19.28 6.17 -3.83
N GLY A 307 18.13 6.68 -3.40
CA GLY A 307 17.60 6.42 -2.06
C GLY A 307 16.09 6.33 -2.08
N LEU A 308 15.49 6.03 -0.94
CA LEU A 308 14.04 6.18 -0.79
C LEU A 308 13.71 7.61 -0.36
N CYS A 309 12.65 8.17 -0.90
CA CYS A 309 12.08 9.41 -0.42
C CYS A 309 10.66 9.17 0.05
N ALA A 310 10.34 9.66 1.24
CA ALA A 310 8.98 9.73 1.72
C ALA A 310 8.35 11.07 1.29
N SER A 311 7.04 11.04 1.09
CA SER A 311 6.21 12.21 0.83
C SER A 311 4.88 12.05 1.55
N LEU A 312 4.27 13.18 1.91
CA LEU A 312 2.91 13.16 2.44
C LEU A 312 1.94 12.71 1.33
N PRO A 313 1.01 11.79 1.63
CA PRO A 313 0.03 11.34 0.65
C PRO A 313 -0.82 12.48 0.08
N GLN A 314 -1.38 12.27 -1.12
CA GLN A 314 -2.18 13.27 -1.85
C GLN A 314 -3.21 14.04 -0.99
N PRO A 315 -3.95 13.42 -0.04
CA PRO A 315 -4.90 14.13 0.80
C PRO A 315 -4.29 15.27 1.62
N PHE A 316 -2.99 15.21 1.87
CA PHE A 316 -2.22 16.17 2.66
C PHE A 316 -1.29 17.03 1.78
N ALA A 317 -1.37 16.96 0.45
CA ALA A 317 -0.48 17.68 -0.47
C ALA A 317 -0.48 19.21 -0.30
N ARG A 318 -1.49 19.79 0.37
CA ARG A 318 -1.55 21.22 0.71
C ARG A 318 -0.62 21.60 1.88
N LEU A 319 -0.17 20.63 2.66
CA LEU A 319 0.65 20.81 3.85
C LEU A 319 2.15 20.69 3.53
N LYS A 320 2.62 21.40 2.49
CA LYS A 320 4.02 21.33 2.04
C LYS A 320 5.03 21.74 3.12
N HIS A 321 4.63 22.60 4.05
CA HIS A 321 5.46 22.98 5.19
C HIS A 321 5.77 21.81 6.14
N LEU A 322 5.07 20.68 6.01
CA LEU A 322 5.27 19.45 6.76
C LEU A 322 6.07 18.39 5.98
N GLU A 323 6.71 18.73 4.86
CA GLU A 323 7.56 17.80 4.10
C GLU A 323 8.69 17.21 4.97
N TRP A 324 9.14 17.93 6.01
CA TRP A 324 10.12 17.44 6.98
C TRP A 324 9.64 16.20 7.76
N LEU A 325 8.32 15.95 7.87
CA LEU A 325 7.79 14.74 8.53
C LEU A 325 8.32 13.47 7.87
N CYS A 326 8.58 13.53 6.58
CA CYS A 326 9.13 12.43 5.80
C CYS A 326 10.54 12.05 6.27
N SER A 327 11.29 13.00 6.83
CA SER A 327 12.61 12.74 7.43
C SER A 327 12.53 12.23 8.87
N ALA A 328 11.45 12.55 9.58
CA ALA A 328 11.24 12.13 10.96
C ALA A 328 10.61 10.73 11.07
N ALA A 329 9.86 10.32 10.05
CA ALA A 329 9.25 9.01 10.00
C ALA A 329 10.27 7.97 9.51
N GLY A 330 10.57 7.01 10.36
CA GLY A 330 11.36 5.85 9.99
C GLY A 330 10.59 4.93 9.04
N MET A 331 11.32 4.32 8.10
CA MET A 331 10.83 3.08 7.48
C MET A 331 11.14 1.91 8.41
N GLU A 332 10.34 0.84 8.28
CA GLU A 332 10.75 -0.49 8.72
C GLU A 332 12.07 -0.90 8.04
N PRO A 333 12.81 -1.88 8.59
CA PRO A 333 14.02 -2.38 7.98
C PRO A 333 13.78 -2.74 6.51
N CYS A 334 14.66 -2.28 5.64
CA CYS A 334 14.52 -2.52 4.22
C CYS A 334 15.87 -2.57 3.51
N ARG A 335 15.88 -3.25 2.38
CA ARG A 335 17.01 -3.43 1.48
C ARG A 335 16.67 -2.84 0.13
N LEU A 336 17.45 -1.84 -0.28
CA LEU A 336 17.40 -1.29 -1.63
C LEU A 336 18.47 -1.97 -2.48
N LEU A 337 18.08 -2.51 -3.63
CA LEU A 337 18.96 -3.14 -4.60
C LEU A 337 18.84 -2.41 -5.94
N LEU A 338 19.98 -2.04 -6.51
CA LEU A 338 20.12 -1.51 -7.88
C LEU A 338 20.77 -2.58 -8.75
N ARG A 339 20.10 -2.97 -9.84
CA ARG A 339 20.66 -3.92 -10.81
C ARG A 339 21.68 -3.18 -11.68
N ARG A 340 22.82 -3.84 -11.91
CA ARG A 340 23.91 -3.34 -12.76
C ARG A 340 24.27 -4.43 -13.75
N ASP A 341 24.53 -4.05 -15.01
CA ASP A 341 25.03 -5.00 -15.99
C ASP A 341 26.52 -5.25 -15.83
N ALA A 342 26.92 -6.50 -16.06
CA ALA A 342 28.32 -6.86 -16.18
C ALA A 342 28.84 -6.25 -17.49
N VAL A 343 29.46 -5.07 -17.41
CA VAL A 343 30.12 -4.48 -18.57
C VAL A 343 31.26 -5.42 -18.96
N SER A 344 31.23 -5.93 -20.19
CA SER A 344 32.17 -6.93 -20.72
C SER A 344 33.57 -6.36 -21.03
N ASN A 345 33.90 -5.19 -20.51
CA ASN A 345 35.12 -4.45 -20.86
C ASN A 345 36.35 -4.93 -20.08
N GLY A 346 36.66 -6.24 -20.06
CA GLY A 346 37.98 -6.87 -19.83
C GLY A 346 38.88 -6.43 -18.65
N ARG A 347 38.46 -5.45 -17.84
CA ARG A 347 39.12 -4.89 -16.67
C ARG A 347 38.23 -5.23 -15.48
N ASN A 348 38.86 -5.51 -14.34
CA ASN A 348 38.23 -5.92 -13.07
C ASN A 348 37.17 -4.91 -12.58
N CYS A 349 36.00 -4.89 -13.21
CA CYS A 349 34.82 -4.19 -12.74
C CYS A 349 34.14 -5.12 -11.72
N GLN A 350 33.84 -4.58 -10.54
CA GLN A 350 32.97 -5.24 -9.56
C GLN A 350 31.58 -5.41 -10.21
N ASN A 351 31.39 -6.54 -10.87
CA ASN A 351 30.18 -6.89 -11.59
C ASN A 351 29.22 -7.54 -10.60
N GLY A 352 28.35 -6.72 -10.01
CA GLY A 352 27.32 -7.19 -9.10
C GLY A 352 26.25 -6.12 -8.86
N PRO A 353 25.04 -6.52 -8.43
CA PRO A 353 24.04 -5.58 -7.97
C PRO A 353 24.60 -4.76 -6.79
N LEU A 354 24.25 -3.49 -6.73
CA LEU A 354 24.56 -2.65 -5.58
C LEU A 354 23.42 -2.77 -4.58
N THR A 355 23.74 -3.03 -3.32
CA THR A 355 22.75 -3.21 -2.26
C THR A 355 23.04 -2.27 -1.09
N SER A 356 21.99 -1.75 -0.48
CA SER A 356 22.05 -0.93 0.72
C SER A 356 20.95 -1.38 1.68
N ASP A 357 21.37 -1.78 2.88
CA ASP A 357 20.47 -2.22 3.95
C ASP A 357 20.32 -1.07 4.95
N ALA A 358 19.09 -0.81 5.38
CA ALA A 358 18.79 0.17 6.41
C ALA A 358 18.14 -0.50 7.62
N SER A 359 18.62 -0.13 8.81
CA SER A 359 17.95 -0.44 10.08
C SER A 359 16.71 0.43 10.25
N VAL A 360 15.87 0.07 11.23
CA VAL A 360 14.71 0.87 11.67
C VAL A 360 15.10 2.35 11.81
N GLY A 361 14.34 3.24 11.19
CA GLY A 361 14.57 4.68 11.29
C GLY A 361 15.59 5.26 10.32
N MET A 362 16.31 4.43 9.56
CA MET A 362 17.24 4.86 8.51
C MET A 362 16.62 4.64 7.13
N VAL A 363 17.06 5.44 6.17
CA VAL A 363 16.63 5.34 4.77
C VAL A 363 17.77 4.72 3.96
N PRO A 364 17.55 3.59 3.26
CA PRO A 364 18.61 2.96 2.49
C PRO A 364 19.00 3.87 1.33
N SER A 365 20.30 3.97 1.09
CA SER A 365 20.85 4.77 0.00
C SER A 365 22.06 4.12 -0.64
N ILE A 366 22.16 4.27 -1.95
CA ILE A 366 23.24 3.79 -2.80
C ILE A 366 23.87 5.02 -3.46
N MET A 367 25.16 5.20 -3.23
CA MET A 367 25.98 6.13 -4.00
C MET A 367 26.77 5.32 -5.02
N ALA A 368 26.61 5.65 -6.30
CA ALA A 368 27.18 4.86 -7.38
C ALA A 368 27.85 5.76 -8.43
N PRO A 369 29.00 5.35 -8.98
CA PRO A 369 29.69 6.11 -10.00
C PRO A 369 29.01 5.97 -11.37
N LEU A 370 29.02 7.03 -12.16
CA LEU A 370 28.66 7.03 -13.57
C LEU A 370 29.85 6.58 -14.42
N ASP A 371 29.56 5.97 -15.57
CA ASP A 371 30.61 5.58 -16.52
C ASP A 371 31.34 6.84 -17.04
N PRO A 372 32.67 6.78 -17.22
CA PRO A 372 33.39 7.86 -17.86
C PRO A 372 32.85 8.09 -19.28
N ASP A 373 32.77 9.35 -19.70
CA ASP A 373 32.44 9.67 -21.09
C ASP A 373 33.57 9.18 -21.99
N ASP A 374 33.40 8.02 -22.61
CA ASP A 374 34.41 7.41 -23.49
C ASP A 374 34.63 8.20 -24.81
N GLY A 375 33.86 9.26 -25.06
CA GLY A 375 33.72 9.87 -26.39
C GLY A 375 33.91 11.38 -26.55
N GLN A 376 34.23 12.16 -25.52
CA GLN A 376 34.45 13.62 -25.71
C GLN A 376 35.87 14.04 -25.34
N ALA A 377 36.74 14.03 -26.35
CA ALA A 377 37.84 14.97 -26.44
C ALA A 377 37.29 16.38 -26.18
N ALA A 378 37.85 17.05 -25.18
CA ALA A 378 37.39 18.33 -24.62
C ALA A 378 37.08 19.37 -25.71
N ALA A 379 35.82 19.46 -26.15
CA ALA A 379 35.35 20.62 -26.89
C ALA A 379 35.26 21.81 -25.91
N PRO A 380 35.83 22.98 -26.23
CA PRO A 380 35.91 24.10 -25.30
C PRO A 380 34.50 24.57 -24.90
N ALA A 381 34.27 24.54 -23.58
CA ALA A 381 33.03 24.89 -22.92
C ALA A 381 32.59 26.32 -23.27
N ARG A 382 31.64 26.45 -24.21
CA ARG A 382 30.87 27.69 -24.38
C ARG A 382 29.54 27.55 -23.65
N GLN A 383 29.42 28.36 -22.60
CA GLN A 383 28.25 28.71 -21.80
C GLN A 383 26.89 28.42 -22.46
N ALA A 384 26.26 27.33 -22.03
CA ALA A 384 24.81 27.17 -22.01
C ALA A 384 24.42 26.63 -20.63
N ALA A 385 24.40 27.53 -19.65
CA ALA A 385 23.92 27.25 -18.31
C ALA A 385 22.39 27.26 -18.31
N LEU A 386 21.77 26.14 -18.65
CA LEU A 386 20.37 25.86 -18.36
C LEU A 386 20.20 24.34 -18.33
N ILE A 387 20.11 23.80 -17.10
CA ILE A 387 19.73 22.42 -16.77
C ILE A 387 20.45 21.39 -17.65
N SER A 388 21.74 21.13 -17.39
CA SER A 388 22.48 20.10 -18.11
C SER A 388 21.94 18.73 -17.74
N VAL A 389 20.99 18.24 -18.53
CA VAL A 389 20.60 16.83 -18.54
C VAL A 389 21.84 16.00 -18.85
N LEU A 390 22.12 14.99 -18.02
CA LEU A 390 23.26 14.11 -18.22
C LEU A 390 23.13 13.35 -19.55
N PRO A 391 24.23 13.20 -20.31
CA PRO A 391 24.24 12.33 -21.47
C PRO A 391 23.83 10.91 -21.09
N ILE A 392 22.98 10.29 -21.91
CA ILE A 392 22.51 8.93 -21.66
C ILE A 392 23.66 7.89 -21.65
N SER A 393 24.77 8.19 -22.34
CA SER A 393 25.98 7.38 -22.38
C SER A 393 26.57 7.09 -21.00
N ARG A 394 26.33 7.95 -20.00
CA ARG A 394 26.87 7.77 -18.64
C ARG A 394 26.12 6.71 -17.82
N TRP A 395 24.95 6.29 -18.31
CA TRP A 395 24.09 5.31 -17.66
C TRP A 395 24.24 3.91 -18.24
N THR A 396 25.17 3.68 -19.18
CA THR A 396 25.30 2.41 -19.91
C THR A 396 25.47 1.20 -18.99
N GLY A 397 26.22 1.32 -17.90
CA GLY A 397 26.36 0.23 -16.93
C GLY A 397 25.11 -0.09 -16.10
N TYR A 398 24.09 0.77 -16.14
CA TYR A 398 22.86 0.65 -15.34
C TYR A 398 21.59 0.45 -16.19
N LEU A 399 21.65 0.71 -17.49
CA LEU A 399 20.51 0.61 -18.39
C LEU A 399 20.35 -0.81 -18.94
N ARG A 400 19.23 -1.46 -18.57
CA ARG A 400 18.72 -2.68 -19.23
C ARG A 400 17.44 -2.37 -19.97
N ASP A 401 17.38 -2.74 -21.25
CA ASP A 401 16.18 -2.53 -22.09
C ASP A 401 15.65 -1.09 -22.01
N GLY A 402 16.57 -0.11 -21.95
CA GLY A 402 16.25 1.30 -21.83
C GLY A 402 15.70 1.73 -20.46
N LYS A 403 15.99 0.99 -19.38
CA LYS A 403 15.54 1.32 -18.02
C LYS A 403 16.62 1.04 -16.97
N ILE A 404 16.69 1.89 -15.95
CA ILE A 404 17.36 1.55 -14.69
C ILE A 404 16.34 0.80 -13.85
N SER A 405 16.72 -0.33 -13.26
CA SER A 405 15.81 -1.15 -12.45
C SER A 405 16.48 -1.69 -11.21
N GLY A 406 15.65 -2.09 -10.25
CA GLY A 406 16.09 -2.68 -9.01
C GLY A 406 14.94 -3.29 -8.24
N THR A 407 15.24 -3.73 -7.02
CA THR A 407 14.24 -4.24 -6.08
C THR A 407 14.30 -3.48 -4.77
N LEU A 408 13.16 -3.35 -4.11
CA LEU A 408 13.06 -2.95 -2.72
C LEU A 408 12.48 -4.13 -1.93
N THR A 409 13.22 -4.61 -0.95
CA THR A 409 12.75 -5.67 -0.05
C THR A 409 12.51 -5.08 1.33
N VAL A 410 11.31 -5.24 1.87
CA VAL A 410 11.03 -4.91 3.28
C VAL A 410 11.41 -6.13 4.11
N LEU A 411 12.37 -5.95 5.03
CA LEU A 411 13.07 -7.02 5.75
C LEU A 411 12.36 -7.44 7.02
#